data_AF-A0A957WKD1-F1
#
_entry.id   AF-A0A957WKD1-F1
#
_cell.length_a   1.000
_cell.length_b   1.000
_cell.length_c   1.000
_cell.angle_alpha   90.00
_cell.angle_beta   90.00
_cell.angle_gamma   90.00
#
_symmetry.space_group_name_H-M   'P 1'
#
loop_
_entity.id
_entity.type
_entity.pdbx_description
1 polymer ?
#
loop_
_entity_poly.entity_id
_entity_poly.type
_entity_poly.pdbx_seq_one_letter_code
_entity_poly.pdbx_strand_id
1 'polypeptide(L)'
;CWAYPFTIHKDKIPEEKDLKPGVQFDILGGPDTGKDSKGDRGFLAWDPQDNDKTSLQFELQFPQMSSNAYRNPGEAGDTTLNVGDWVASLSGNTAGVEPYINELVGQRIIIPVHSELKKSMSNLNPSPAKVDAYKIVRFIEVEIIDGGIDLTSYDPKVMAKIIRLDPAECDVKP
;
A
#
# COMPACT_ATOMS: atom_id res chain seq x y z
N CYS A 1 1.16 -12.01 8.03
CA CYS A 1 2.15 -11.32 7.18
C CYS A 1 2.27 -9.87 7.62
N TRP A 2 3.47 -9.30 7.64
CA TRP A 2 3.64 -7.85 7.78
C TRP A 2 3.73 -7.23 6.39
N ALA A 3 2.74 -6.43 6.05
CA ALA A 3 2.72 -5.65 4.83
C ALA A 3 3.06 -4.18 5.14
N TYR A 4 3.76 -3.55 4.20
CA TYR A 4 4.01 -2.11 4.24
C TYR A 4 2.84 -1.35 3.59
N PRO A 5 2.53 -0.12 4.04
CA PRO A 5 1.33 0.63 3.66
C PRO A 5 1.45 1.28 2.27
N PHE A 6 1.81 0.49 1.27
CA PHE A 6 1.86 0.85 -0.15
C PHE A 6 0.98 -0.10 -0.94
N THR A 7 0.37 0.38 -2.01
CA THR A 7 -0.33 -0.50 -2.95
C THR A 7 -0.07 -0.11 -4.39
N ILE A 8 0.05 -1.14 -5.22
CA ILE A 8 0.19 -1.00 -6.67
C ILE A 8 -1.03 -1.62 -7.37
N HIS A 9 -1.49 -0.99 -8.45
CA HIS A 9 -2.55 -1.57 -9.27
C HIS A 9 -2.03 -2.80 -10.02
N LYS A 10 -2.80 -3.88 -10.07
CA LYS A 10 -2.42 -5.17 -10.68
C LYS A 10 -1.89 -5.05 -12.12
N ASP A 11 -2.42 -4.12 -12.90
CA ASP A 11 -2.04 -3.92 -14.31
C ASP A 11 -0.69 -3.19 -14.48
N LYS A 12 -0.11 -2.69 -13.38
CA LYS A 12 1.22 -2.06 -13.36
C LYS A 12 2.33 -3.04 -12.99
N ILE A 13 1.97 -4.25 -12.57
CA ILE A 13 2.92 -5.31 -12.23
C ILE A 13 3.37 -5.97 -13.53
N PRO A 14 4.68 -6.00 -13.82
CA PRO A 14 5.20 -6.81 -14.92
C PRO A 14 4.78 -8.27 -14.76
N GLU A 15 4.38 -8.92 -15.85
CA GLU A 15 4.06 -10.35 -15.80
C GLU A 15 5.30 -11.15 -15.37
N GLU A 16 5.10 -12.33 -14.79
CA GLU A 16 6.19 -13.19 -14.29
C GLU A 16 7.22 -13.51 -15.38
N LYS A 17 6.75 -13.72 -16.62
CA LYS A 17 7.60 -13.94 -17.80
C LYS A 17 8.51 -12.75 -18.15
N ASP A 18 8.14 -11.56 -17.67
CA ASP A 18 8.82 -10.29 -17.92
C ASP A 18 9.68 -9.83 -16.73
N LEU A 19 9.70 -10.58 -15.62
CA LEU A 19 10.57 -10.37 -14.46
C LEU A 19 12.03 -10.75 -14.77
N LYS A 20 12.65 -9.98 -15.65
CA LYS A 20 14.08 -10.09 -15.92
C LYS A 20 14.87 -9.44 -14.78
N PRO A 21 16.07 -9.94 -14.45
CA PRO A 21 16.96 -9.27 -13.51
C PRO A 21 17.15 -7.80 -13.90
N GLY A 22 16.84 -6.88 -12.97
CA GLY A 22 16.99 -5.44 -13.16
C GLY A 22 15.75 -4.71 -13.71
N VAL A 23 14.63 -5.40 -13.93
CA VAL A 23 13.36 -4.71 -14.24
C VAL A 23 12.89 -3.93 -13.01
N GLN A 24 12.74 -2.62 -13.18
CA GLN A 24 12.28 -1.69 -12.17
C GLN A 24 10.91 -1.15 -12.59
N PHE A 25 10.05 -0.90 -11.62
CA PHE A 25 8.74 -0.32 -11.83
C PHE A 25 8.35 0.54 -10.63
N ASP A 26 7.44 1.46 -10.85
CA ASP A 26 6.89 2.30 -9.79
C ASP A 26 5.88 1.50 -8.97
N ILE A 27 6.10 1.45 -7.65
CA ILE A 27 5.20 0.77 -6.70
C ILE A 27 4.10 1.69 -6.16
N LEU A 28 4.09 2.97 -6.52
CA LEU A 28 2.95 3.84 -6.27
C LEU A 28 1.86 3.57 -7.32
N GLY A 29 0.66 3.22 -6.86
CA GLY A 29 -0.44 2.79 -7.73
C GLY A 29 -1.76 3.48 -7.50
N GLY A 30 -1.75 4.69 -6.94
CA GLY A 30 -2.97 5.48 -6.74
C GLY A 30 -3.64 5.91 -8.06
N PRO A 31 -4.95 6.22 -8.06
CA PRO A 31 -5.75 6.50 -9.25
C PRO A 31 -5.40 7.82 -9.98
N ASP A 32 -4.62 8.73 -9.37
CA ASP A 32 -4.41 10.09 -9.89
C ASP A 32 -2.93 10.53 -9.81
N THR A 33 -2.22 10.49 -10.94
CA THR A 33 -0.86 11.06 -11.12
C THR A 33 -0.86 12.39 -11.89
N GLY A 34 -1.94 13.19 -11.82
CA GLY A 34 -2.14 14.41 -12.62
C GLY A 34 -1.88 15.75 -11.92
N LYS A 35 -1.73 16.86 -12.67
CA LYS A 35 -1.33 18.21 -12.22
C LYS A 35 -2.14 18.87 -11.10
N ASP A 36 -3.32 18.33 -10.80
CA ASP A 36 -4.23 18.79 -9.75
C ASP A 36 -4.39 17.76 -8.61
N SER A 37 -3.63 16.65 -8.62
CA SER A 37 -3.82 15.50 -7.72
C SER A 37 -3.27 15.75 -6.31
N LYS A 38 -4.01 16.54 -5.52
CA LYS A 38 -4.02 16.40 -4.06
C LYS A 38 -4.84 15.15 -3.73
N GLY A 39 -4.24 13.99 -3.50
CA GLY A 39 -5.10 12.88 -3.11
C GLY A 39 -4.39 11.62 -2.74
N ASP A 40 -4.26 10.70 -3.68
CA ASP A 40 -4.04 9.31 -3.34
C ASP A 40 -2.90 8.76 -4.19
N ARG A 41 -1.79 8.44 -3.51
CA ARG A 41 -0.57 7.91 -4.12
C ARG A 41 -0.47 6.39 -4.00
N GLY A 42 -1.55 5.74 -3.55
CA GLY A 42 -1.53 4.31 -3.19
C GLY A 42 -0.94 4.08 -1.79
N PHE A 43 -0.98 5.08 -0.92
CA PHE A 43 -0.71 4.86 0.51
C PHE A 43 -1.96 4.26 1.18
N LEU A 44 -1.71 3.40 2.14
CA LEU A 44 -2.75 2.70 2.89
C LEU A 44 -2.80 3.19 4.33
N ALA A 45 -3.95 3.00 4.96
CA ALA A 45 -4.09 3.01 6.41
C ALA A 45 -4.62 1.64 6.83
N TRP A 46 -3.98 1.01 7.82
CA TRP A 46 -4.43 -0.29 8.32
C TRP A 46 -5.68 -0.17 9.18
N ASP A 47 -5.75 0.89 10.01
CA ASP A 47 -6.98 1.30 10.67
C ASP A 47 -7.56 2.55 9.98
N PRO A 48 -8.72 2.45 9.29
CA PRO A 48 -9.42 3.60 8.72
C PRO A 48 -9.84 4.68 9.74
N GLN A 49 -9.89 4.37 11.04
CA GLN A 49 -10.16 5.37 12.09
C GLN A 49 -8.97 6.29 12.34
N ASP A 50 -7.76 5.80 12.07
CA ASP A 50 -6.50 6.51 12.23
C ASP A 50 -5.91 6.87 10.86
N ASN A 51 -6.72 7.43 9.97
CA ASN A 51 -6.36 7.74 8.58
C ASN A 51 -5.63 9.09 8.40
N ASP A 52 -4.70 9.41 9.28
CA ASP A 52 -3.89 10.63 9.18
C ASP A 52 -2.43 10.37 8.76
N LYS A 53 -1.71 11.45 8.43
CA LYS A 53 -0.32 11.38 7.96
C LYS A 53 0.66 10.91 9.03
N THR A 54 0.36 11.11 10.30
CA THR A 54 1.17 10.63 11.42
C THR A 54 1.11 9.10 11.48
N SER A 55 -0.07 8.54 11.24
CA SER A 55 -0.26 7.09 11.14
C SER A 55 0.61 6.47 10.04
N LEU A 56 0.70 7.09 8.87
CA LEU A 56 1.55 6.54 7.79
C LEU A 56 3.03 6.42 8.18
N GLN A 57 3.58 7.44 8.84
CA GLN A 57 4.98 7.40 9.29
C GLN A 57 5.19 6.24 10.27
N PHE A 58 4.25 6.08 11.19
CA PHE A 58 4.28 5.01 12.17
C PHE A 58 4.14 3.63 11.50
N GLU A 59 3.22 3.46 10.55
CA GLU A 59 3.01 2.21 9.82
C GLU A 59 4.22 1.82 8.96
N LEU A 60 4.97 2.80 8.42
CA LEU A 60 6.22 2.54 7.70
C LEU A 60 7.34 2.02 8.63
N GLN A 61 7.40 2.52 9.86
CA GLN A 61 8.37 2.07 10.87
C GLN A 61 7.97 0.76 11.54
N PHE A 62 6.67 0.45 11.54
CA PHE A 62 6.08 -0.67 12.26
C PHE A 62 5.14 -1.47 11.34
N PRO A 63 5.69 -2.24 10.37
CA PRO A 63 4.88 -2.96 9.38
C PRO A 63 3.96 -4.03 10.00
N GLN A 64 4.20 -4.44 11.25
CA GLN A 64 3.28 -5.32 12.00
C GLN A 64 1.89 -4.71 12.23
N MET A 65 1.72 -3.40 12.06
CA MET A 65 0.41 -2.74 12.11
C MET A 65 -0.60 -3.36 11.13
N SER A 66 -0.14 -3.84 9.98
CA SER A 66 -0.96 -4.59 9.01
C SER A 66 -1.60 -5.88 9.56
N SER A 67 -1.07 -6.44 10.64
CA SER A 67 -1.66 -7.59 11.35
C SER A 67 -2.30 -7.22 12.67
N ASN A 68 -1.79 -6.19 13.36
CA ASN A 68 -2.20 -5.85 14.72
C ASN A 68 -3.34 -4.82 14.78
N ALA A 69 -3.51 -4.01 13.74
CA ALA A 69 -4.43 -2.88 13.71
C ALA A 69 -5.35 -2.88 12.49
N TYR A 70 -5.26 -3.89 11.62
CA TYR A 70 -6.08 -3.95 10.42
C TYR A 70 -7.57 -4.01 10.76
N ARG A 71 -8.37 -3.21 10.04
CA ARG A 71 -9.84 -3.33 10.03
C ARG A 71 -10.36 -3.19 8.60
N ASN A 72 -11.15 -4.17 8.17
CA ASN A 72 -11.73 -4.18 6.83
C ASN A 72 -12.85 -3.13 6.70
N PRO A 73 -12.74 -2.12 5.81
CA PRO A 73 -13.80 -1.16 5.54
C PRO A 73 -15.02 -1.76 4.81
N GLY A 74 -14.91 -3.00 4.34
CA GLY A 74 -15.98 -3.79 3.73
C GLY A 74 -16.68 -4.75 4.69
N GLU A 75 -15.96 -5.31 5.68
CA GLU A 75 -16.54 -6.17 6.74
C GLU A 75 -16.12 -5.80 8.20
N ALA A 76 -17.07 -5.35 9.04
CA ALA A 76 -16.75 -4.71 10.34
C ALA A 76 -16.12 -5.65 11.39
N GLY A 77 -16.35 -6.95 11.27
CA GLY A 77 -15.80 -7.98 12.15
C GLY A 77 -14.46 -8.53 11.68
N ASP A 78 -14.03 -8.16 10.47
CA ASP A 78 -12.80 -8.66 9.89
C ASP A 78 -11.62 -7.75 10.25
N THR A 79 -10.67 -8.37 10.94
CA THR A 79 -9.45 -7.76 11.50
C THR A 79 -8.20 -8.50 11.04
N THR A 80 -8.33 -9.42 10.09
CA THR A 80 -7.20 -10.16 9.52
C THR A 80 -7.05 -9.78 8.06
N LEU A 81 -5.89 -9.23 7.69
CA LEU A 81 -5.63 -8.81 6.31
C LEU A 81 -5.44 -10.03 5.39
N ASN A 82 -6.35 -10.18 4.42
CA ASN A 82 -6.41 -11.27 3.46
C ASN A 82 -6.53 -10.77 2.00
N VAL A 83 -6.34 -11.69 1.06
CA VAL A 83 -6.74 -11.47 -0.34
C VAL A 83 -8.27 -11.42 -0.43
N GLY A 84 -8.80 -10.42 -1.14
CA GLY A 84 -10.23 -10.16 -1.29
C GLY A 84 -10.72 -8.98 -0.45
N ASP A 85 -9.93 -8.59 0.54
CA ASP A 85 -10.25 -7.54 1.50
C ASP A 85 -10.16 -6.14 0.90
N TRP A 86 -10.83 -5.21 1.58
CA TRP A 86 -10.65 -3.79 1.34
C TRP A 86 -9.68 -3.21 2.35
N VAL A 87 -8.80 -2.32 1.89
CA VAL A 87 -7.89 -1.55 2.74
C VAL A 87 -8.11 -0.07 2.47
N ALA A 88 -8.19 0.73 3.52
CA ALA A 88 -8.45 2.15 3.40
C ALA A 88 -7.30 2.85 2.67
N SER A 89 -7.68 3.68 1.71
CA SER A 89 -6.78 4.65 1.10
C SER A 89 -6.47 5.75 2.10
N LEU A 90 -5.20 6.13 2.14
CA LEU A 90 -4.78 7.33 2.84
C LEU A 90 -4.63 8.48 1.83
N SER A 91 -5.71 9.27 1.68
CA SER A 91 -5.69 10.46 0.84
C SER A 91 -4.91 11.60 1.54
N GLY A 92 -3.75 12.03 1.02
CA GLY A 92 -3.07 13.19 1.56
C GLY A 92 -1.73 13.57 0.92
N ASN A 93 -1.32 14.81 1.21
CA ASN A 93 0.04 15.28 1.00
C ASN A 93 0.97 14.60 2.02
N THR A 94 1.61 13.52 1.61
CA THR A 94 2.58 12.79 2.42
C THR A 94 3.96 13.45 2.45
N ALA A 95 4.08 14.75 2.11
CA ALA A 95 5.34 15.51 2.20
C ALA A 95 6.02 15.31 3.56
N GLY A 96 7.15 14.62 3.60
CA GLY A 96 7.85 14.27 4.85
C GLY A 96 7.73 12.81 5.29
N VAL A 97 7.07 11.93 4.52
CA VAL A 97 7.23 10.48 4.69
C VAL A 97 8.43 9.91 3.95
N GLU A 98 8.99 10.70 3.01
CA GLU A 98 10.16 10.33 2.21
C GLU A 98 11.36 9.84 3.05
N PRO A 99 11.72 10.44 4.20
CA PRO A 99 12.78 9.90 5.04
C PRO A 99 12.53 8.46 5.51
N TYR A 100 11.28 8.12 5.84
CA TYR A 100 10.92 6.78 6.30
C TYR A 100 10.88 5.77 5.14
N ILE A 101 10.52 6.21 3.93
CA ILE A 101 10.64 5.35 2.73
C ILE A 101 12.13 5.14 2.38
N ASN A 102 12.97 6.17 2.54
CA ASN A 102 14.42 6.06 2.34
C ASN A 102 15.07 5.04 3.28
N GLU A 103 14.56 4.87 4.51
CA GLU A 103 15.03 3.82 5.43
C GLU A 103 14.79 2.40 4.88
N LEU A 104 13.82 2.22 3.99
CA LEU A 104 13.47 0.93 3.37
C LEU A 104 14.31 0.60 2.12
N VAL A 105 15.17 1.52 1.66
CA VAL A 105 16.02 1.30 0.49
C VAL A 105 16.92 0.07 0.70
N GLY A 106 16.91 -0.84 -0.28
CA GLY A 106 17.65 -2.10 -0.21
C GLY A 106 17.02 -3.17 0.68
N GLN A 107 15.91 -2.88 1.37
CA GLN A 107 15.17 -3.86 2.15
C GLN A 107 14.15 -4.59 1.29
N ARG A 108 13.91 -5.87 1.59
CA ARG A 108 12.81 -6.64 1.02
C ARG A 108 11.56 -6.39 1.82
N ILE A 109 10.53 -5.88 1.16
CA ILE A 109 9.26 -5.52 1.77
C ILE A 109 8.11 -6.22 1.06
N ILE A 110 7.06 -6.55 1.79
CA ILE A 110 5.83 -7.08 1.23
C ILE A 110 4.84 -5.93 1.09
N ILE A 111 4.25 -5.79 -0.10
CA ILE A 111 3.20 -4.81 -0.37
C ILE A 111 1.97 -5.50 -0.96
N PRO A 112 0.75 -5.05 -0.62
CA PRO A 112 -0.46 -5.49 -1.29
C PRO A 112 -0.53 -4.97 -2.72
N VAL A 113 -1.32 -5.68 -3.52
CA VAL A 113 -1.67 -5.33 -4.88
C VAL A 113 -3.17 -5.16 -4.95
N HIS A 114 -3.63 -4.09 -5.59
CA HIS A 114 -5.05 -3.82 -5.73
C HIS A 114 -5.58 -3.99 -7.15
N SER A 115 -6.88 -4.21 -7.28
CA SER A 115 -7.55 -4.28 -8.58
C SER A 115 -8.61 -3.22 -8.81
N GLU A 116 -9.13 -2.64 -7.74
CA GLU A 116 -10.22 -1.67 -7.80
C GLU A 116 -10.13 -0.70 -6.63
N LEU A 117 -10.48 0.54 -6.90
CA LEU A 117 -10.73 1.57 -5.91
C LEU A 117 -12.24 1.77 -5.79
N LYS A 118 -12.74 1.71 -4.56
CA LYS A 118 -14.13 2.04 -4.24
C LYS A 118 -14.16 3.27 -3.37
N LYS A 119 -14.85 4.29 -3.88
CA LYS A 119 -15.01 5.56 -3.16
C LYS A 119 -16.07 5.44 -2.08
N SER A 120 -15.87 6.15 -0.98
CA SER A 120 -16.89 6.35 0.05
C SER A 120 -17.44 5.05 0.68
N MET A 121 -16.57 4.10 1.00
CA MET A 121 -16.88 2.86 1.68
C MET A 121 -17.12 3.10 3.19
N SER A 122 -18.11 2.43 3.77
CA SER A 122 -18.41 2.53 5.21
C SER A 122 -19.07 1.26 5.75
N ASN A 123 -18.45 0.67 6.75
CA ASN A 123 -18.99 -0.38 7.60
C ASN A 123 -18.43 -0.31 9.04
N LEU A 124 -17.61 0.70 9.34
CA LEU A 124 -16.88 0.82 10.58
C LEU A 124 -17.84 1.36 11.64
N ASN A 125 -17.87 0.71 12.79
CA ASN A 125 -18.61 1.15 13.97
C ASN A 125 -17.56 1.37 15.07
N PRO A 126 -17.46 2.53 15.74
CA PRO A 126 -18.41 3.66 15.78
C PRO A 126 -18.16 4.83 14.82
N SER A 127 -17.18 4.78 13.92
CA SER A 127 -16.86 5.92 13.03
C SER A 127 -17.64 5.87 11.70
N PRO A 128 -18.56 6.81 11.41
CA PRO A 128 -19.27 6.88 10.13
C PRO A 128 -18.44 7.49 8.99
N ALA A 129 -17.13 7.71 9.20
CA ALA A 129 -16.26 8.30 8.19
C ALA A 129 -16.19 7.36 6.98
N LYS A 130 -16.71 7.86 5.86
CA LYS A 130 -16.59 7.18 4.57
C LYS A 130 -15.14 7.32 4.11
N VAL A 131 -14.50 6.21 3.78
CA VAL A 131 -13.13 6.19 3.25
C VAL A 131 -13.13 5.66 1.82
N ASP A 132 -12.22 6.16 1.00
CA ASP A 132 -11.89 5.48 -0.24
C ASP A 132 -11.07 4.23 0.12
N ALA A 133 -11.24 3.12 -0.60
CA ALA A 133 -10.59 1.86 -0.27
C ALA A 133 -10.19 1.07 -1.50
N TYR A 134 -9.09 0.33 -1.38
CA TYR A 134 -8.53 -0.54 -2.39
C TYR A 134 -8.86 -2.00 -2.10
N LYS A 135 -9.30 -2.75 -3.12
CA LYS A 135 -9.47 -4.19 -2.97
C LYS A 135 -8.18 -4.93 -3.25
N ILE A 136 -7.71 -5.68 -2.26
CA ILE A 136 -6.48 -6.46 -2.35
C ILE A 136 -6.75 -7.75 -3.11
N VAL A 137 -5.90 -8.03 -4.10
CA VAL A 137 -6.00 -9.25 -4.93
C VAL A 137 -4.81 -10.18 -4.80
N ARG A 138 -3.70 -9.70 -4.25
CA ARG A 138 -2.49 -10.47 -3.94
C ARG A 138 -1.49 -9.63 -3.13
N PHE A 139 -0.40 -10.26 -2.75
CA PHE A 139 0.77 -9.61 -2.17
C PHE A 139 2.00 -9.91 -3.03
N ILE A 140 2.95 -8.98 -3.04
CA ILE A 140 4.23 -9.15 -3.71
C ILE A 140 5.36 -8.73 -2.79
N GLU A 141 6.50 -9.38 -2.93
CA GLU A 141 7.74 -8.98 -2.28
C GLU A 141 8.58 -8.17 -3.26
N VAL A 142 8.98 -6.97 -2.84
CA VAL A 142 9.74 -6.02 -3.63
C VAL A 142 10.95 -5.52 -2.86
N GLU A 143 11.94 -5.00 -3.56
CA GLU A 143 13.07 -4.28 -2.95
C GLU A 143 13.14 -2.88 -3.57
N ILE A 144 13.07 -1.85 -2.71
CA ILE A 144 13.15 -0.45 -3.13
C ILE A 144 14.59 -0.14 -3.55
N ILE A 145 14.74 0.52 -4.70
CA ILE A 145 16.05 0.84 -5.27
C ILE A 145 16.60 2.16 -4.74
N ASP A 146 17.92 2.21 -4.59
CA ASP A 146 18.63 3.45 -4.27
C ASP A 146 18.48 4.48 -5.41
N GLY A 147 18.27 5.74 -5.06
CA GLY A 147 17.95 6.83 -5.99
C GLY A 147 16.60 6.68 -6.72
N GLY A 148 15.76 5.72 -6.32
CA GLY A 148 14.47 5.42 -6.95
C GLY A 148 13.26 6.15 -6.34
N ILE A 149 13.47 6.98 -5.32
CA ILE A 149 12.40 7.66 -4.60
C ILE A 149 12.34 9.13 -5.03
N ASP A 150 11.16 9.56 -5.45
CA ASP A 150 10.87 10.96 -5.74
C ASP A 150 9.41 11.23 -5.36
N LEU A 151 9.16 11.85 -4.20
CA LEU A 151 7.79 12.14 -3.75
C LEU A 151 7.38 13.59 -3.97
N THR A 152 8.29 14.41 -4.49
CA THR A 152 8.17 15.88 -4.53
C THR A 152 8.03 16.42 -5.94
N SER A 153 8.39 15.64 -6.96
CA SER A 153 8.20 16.04 -8.35
C SER A 153 6.73 15.97 -8.80
N TYR A 154 6.53 16.36 -10.06
CA TYR A 154 5.25 16.30 -10.74
C TYR A 154 4.72 14.86 -10.92
N ASP A 155 5.62 13.87 -10.94
CA ASP A 155 5.30 12.47 -11.14
C ASP A 155 5.93 11.64 -10.01
N PRO A 156 5.33 11.67 -8.80
CA PRO A 156 5.87 10.98 -7.64
C PRO A 156 5.97 9.48 -7.89
N LYS A 157 7.10 8.89 -7.51
CA LYS A 157 7.40 7.48 -7.72
C LYS A 157 8.23 6.89 -6.60
N VAL A 158 8.03 5.60 -6.38
CA VAL A 158 8.94 4.76 -5.60
C VAL A 158 9.30 3.60 -6.50
N MET A 159 10.52 3.60 -7.02
CA MET A 159 10.97 2.55 -7.90
C MET A 159 11.41 1.33 -7.08
N ALA A 160 10.95 0.15 -7.48
CA ALA A 160 11.35 -1.12 -6.88
C ALA A 160 11.57 -2.20 -7.93
N LYS A 161 12.20 -3.30 -7.52
CA LYS A 161 12.27 -4.56 -8.27
C LYS A 161 11.43 -5.63 -7.56
N ILE A 162 10.74 -6.47 -8.32
CA ILE A 162 10.05 -7.64 -7.76
C ILE A 162 11.08 -8.68 -7.39
N ILE A 163 10.97 -9.16 -6.16
CA ILE A 163 11.75 -10.29 -5.64
C ILE A 163 10.96 -11.58 -5.81
N ARG A 164 9.67 -11.54 -5.47
CA ARG A 164 8.79 -12.71 -5.48
C ARG A 164 7.34 -12.30 -5.64
N LEU A 165 6.63 -13.06 -6.46
CA LEU A 165 5.18 -13.02 -6.59
C LEU A 165 4.55 -13.99 -5.59
N ASP A 166 3.46 -13.57 -4.95
CA ASP A 166 2.69 -14.39 -3.98
C ASP A 166 3.57 -15.06 -2.91
N PRO A 167 4.25 -14.26 -2.05
CA PRO A 167 5.06 -14.82 -0.98
C PRO A 167 4.18 -15.68 -0.06
N ALA A 168 4.65 -16.89 0.24
CA ALA A 168 3.92 -17.88 1.05
C ALA A 168 3.56 -17.42 2.48
N GLU A 169 4.11 -16.30 2.94
CA GLU A 169 3.96 -15.78 4.32
C GLU A 169 2.65 -15.00 4.56
N CYS A 170 1.76 -14.93 3.57
CA CYS A 170 0.38 -14.46 3.74
C CYS A 170 -0.60 -15.55 4.19
N ASP A 171 -0.23 -16.83 4.16
CA ASP A 171 -1.05 -17.93 4.71
C ASP A 171 -0.83 -18.06 6.22
N VAL A 172 -1.51 -17.21 7.02
CA VAL A 172 -1.74 -17.55 8.43
C VAL A 172 -3.05 -18.33 8.48
N LYS A 173 -2.93 -19.65 8.41
CA LYS A 173 -4.03 -20.56 8.77
C LYS A 173 -4.43 -20.33 10.26
N PRO A 174 -5.71 -20.57 10.59
CA PRO A 174 -6.42 -20.00 11.75
C PRO A 174 -5.84 -20.31 13.12
#